data_AF-A0A958L857-F1
#
_entry.id   AF-A0A958L857-F1
#
_cell.length_a   1.000
_cell.length_b   1.000
_cell.length_c   1.000
_cell.angle_alpha   90.00
_cell.angle_beta   90.00
_cell.angle_gamma   90.00
#
_symmetry.space_group_name_H-M   'P 1'
#
loop_
_entity.id
_entity.type
_entity.pdbx_description
1 polymer ?
#
loop_
_entity_poly.entity_id
_entity_poly.type
_entity_poly.pdbx_seq_one_letter_code
_entity_poly.pdbx_strand_id
1 'polypeptide(L)'
;MKLGDTHNFGNYVQFYDENWISKPRSVLWEELFLSKVSPLRKLIIDFSSHNSALNPFDVIPNLNFKITNDYNLIQNYKEPLLLNRKLSECEVGYLGAFLSLMTWFGISDLHKENVKIGFNRADQLEILPLDIETPFCSHILPSETWLIPPITDNVNICGFDEIKKLINVEAKFIKSFIKSYLDFYLLLEKNAIAIESYFLCDKQISNEPIRVILRNTNDYQLHLENKIKIENLLYEEENQLLRNEIPYFFRKLSEPNEVYYFGQPNVSQAVDKNNPLIQLTLEKISKRPFLRPSKEQILSCLEAGGLEILDWLCQQTDSIEYEDTEFSFRKNKNNLLIHYKKWLHVETDI
;
A
#
# COMPACT_ATOMS: atom_id res chain seq x y z
N MET A 1 -21.39 -0.42 -16.70
CA MET A 1 -21.69 -1.08 -15.41
C MET A 1 -20.86 -0.41 -14.35
N LYS A 2 -21.48 0.01 -13.24
CA LYS A 2 -20.81 0.69 -12.11
C LYS A 2 -19.99 -0.32 -11.31
N LEU A 3 -18.75 0.04 -10.96
CA LEU A 3 -17.79 -0.83 -10.28
C LEU A 3 -17.33 -0.32 -8.92
N GLY A 4 -17.45 0.99 -8.65
CA GLY A 4 -17.04 1.58 -7.39
C GLY A 4 -18.03 2.62 -6.88
N ASP A 5 -17.72 3.22 -5.75
CA ASP A 5 -18.56 4.21 -5.09
C ASP A 5 -18.74 5.49 -5.91
N THR A 6 -19.77 6.26 -5.54
CA THR A 6 -20.05 7.57 -6.14
C THR A 6 -19.29 8.64 -5.37
N HIS A 7 -18.52 9.46 -6.08
CA HIS A 7 -17.77 10.60 -5.55
C HIS A 7 -17.93 11.82 -6.46
N ASN A 8 -17.56 13.01 -5.98
CA ASN A 8 -17.26 14.19 -6.79
C ASN A 8 -18.28 14.48 -7.91
N PHE A 9 -19.52 14.80 -7.56
CA PHE A 9 -20.62 15.14 -8.49
C PHE A 9 -21.14 13.95 -9.29
N GLY A 10 -21.40 12.82 -8.61
CA GLY A 10 -22.03 11.66 -9.23
C GLY A 10 -21.09 10.77 -10.05
N ASN A 11 -19.78 11.02 -10.01
CA ASN A 11 -18.79 10.26 -10.75
C ASN A 11 -18.47 8.92 -10.07
N TYR A 12 -18.15 7.88 -10.84
CA TYR A 12 -17.81 6.55 -10.32
C TYR A 12 -16.93 5.76 -11.29
N VAL A 13 -16.25 4.74 -10.77
CA VAL A 13 -15.48 3.79 -11.59
C VAL A 13 -16.44 2.91 -12.39
N GLN A 14 -16.18 2.73 -13.68
CA GLN A 14 -17.03 1.94 -14.57
C GLN A 14 -16.25 1.31 -15.71
N PHE A 15 -16.78 0.23 -16.28
CA PHE A 15 -16.29 -0.25 -17.58
C PHE A 15 -16.56 0.81 -18.66
N TYR A 16 -15.49 1.17 -19.38
CA TYR A 16 -15.60 1.94 -20.63
C TYR A 16 -15.97 1.02 -21.78
N ASP A 17 -15.25 -0.10 -21.89
CA ASP A 17 -15.55 -1.23 -22.77
C ASP A 17 -15.07 -2.55 -22.12
N GLU A 18 -14.99 -3.64 -22.89
CA GLU A 18 -14.54 -4.95 -22.40
C GLU A 18 -13.06 -4.97 -21.95
N ASN A 19 -12.24 -4.04 -22.46
CA ASN A 19 -10.80 -3.98 -22.28
C ASN A 19 -10.34 -2.81 -21.39
N TRP A 20 -11.22 -1.86 -21.08
CA TRP A 20 -10.86 -0.63 -20.37
C TRP A 20 -11.84 -0.30 -19.24
N ILE A 21 -11.28 0.08 -18.10
CA ILE A 21 -11.99 0.64 -16.95
C ILE A 21 -11.71 2.13 -16.92
N SER A 22 -12.77 2.94 -16.87
CA SER A 22 -12.70 4.39 -16.67
C SER A 22 -12.73 4.72 -15.19
N LYS A 23 -11.74 5.50 -14.74
CA LYS A 23 -11.73 6.10 -13.41
C LYS A 23 -11.95 7.61 -13.55
N PRO A 24 -12.85 8.21 -12.75
CA PRO A 24 -13.07 9.66 -12.76
C PRO A 24 -12.00 10.44 -11.99
N ARG A 25 -11.11 9.71 -11.31
CA ARG A 25 -9.95 10.21 -10.60
C ARG A 25 -8.69 9.90 -11.39
N SER A 26 -7.58 10.50 -10.99
CA SER A 26 -6.28 10.20 -11.57
C SER A 26 -5.92 8.73 -11.44
N VAL A 27 -5.24 8.23 -12.46
CA VAL A 27 -4.62 6.90 -12.49
C VAL A 27 -3.09 6.99 -12.47
N LEU A 28 -2.52 8.19 -12.26
CA LEU A 28 -1.08 8.41 -12.33
C LEU A 28 -0.34 7.51 -11.32
N TRP A 29 -0.81 7.43 -10.09
CA TRP A 29 -0.21 6.58 -9.06
C TRP A 29 -0.22 5.10 -9.47
N GLU A 30 -1.35 4.60 -9.99
CA GLU A 30 -1.42 3.24 -10.53
C GLU A 30 -0.48 3.05 -11.73
N GLU A 31 -0.40 4.02 -12.63
CA GLU A 31 0.51 3.97 -13.77
C GLU A 31 1.97 3.86 -13.32
N LEU A 32 2.37 4.62 -12.30
CA LEU A 32 3.73 4.60 -11.78
C LEU A 32 4.18 3.21 -11.30
N PHE A 33 3.27 2.41 -10.73
CA PHE A 33 3.60 1.07 -10.23
C PHE A 33 3.26 -0.06 -11.22
N LEU A 34 2.19 0.07 -11.99
CA LEU A 34 1.64 -1.03 -12.79
C LEU A 34 2.05 -0.96 -14.27
N SER A 35 2.53 0.19 -14.75
CA SER A 35 3.00 0.32 -16.14
C SER A 35 4.48 -0.03 -16.28
N LYS A 36 4.82 -0.93 -17.19
CA LYS A 36 6.22 -1.27 -17.53
C LYS A 36 6.98 -0.10 -18.15
N VAL A 37 6.26 0.88 -18.70
CA VAL A 37 6.90 2.07 -19.26
C VAL A 37 7.17 3.15 -18.21
N SER A 38 6.59 3.01 -17.00
CA SER A 38 6.82 3.90 -15.86
C SER A 38 8.31 4.08 -15.59
N PRO A 39 8.81 5.34 -15.57
CA PRO A 39 10.18 5.61 -15.18
C PRO A 39 10.49 5.17 -13.75
N LEU A 40 9.54 5.31 -12.81
CA LEU A 40 9.70 4.83 -11.44
C LEU A 40 9.95 3.32 -11.38
N ARG A 41 9.10 2.55 -12.09
CA ARG A 41 9.23 1.08 -12.14
C ARG A 41 10.58 0.68 -12.72
N LYS A 42 11.00 1.27 -13.84
CA LYS A 42 12.31 1.02 -14.45
C LYS A 42 13.46 1.32 -13.49
N LEU A 43 13.42 2.48 -12.82
CA LEU A 43 14.43 2.89 -11.85
C LEU A 43 14.61 1.86 -10.73
N ILE A 44 13.51 1.34 -10.17
CA ILE A 44 13.55 0.34 -9.09
C ILE A 44 14.01 -1.04 -9.60
N ILE A 45 13.60 -1.44 -10.81
CA ILE A 45 14.09 -2.66 -11.46
C ILE A 45 15.61 -2.61 -11.63
N ASP A 46 16.13 -1.46 -12.05
CA ASP A 46 17.57 -1.25 -12.20
C ASP A 46 18.29 -1.41 -10.86
N PHE A 47 17.78 -0.83 -9.77
CA PHE A 47 18.36 -1.01 -8.43
C PHE A 47 18.39 -2.48 -8.00
N SER A 48 17.29 -3.20 -8.23
CA SER A 48 17.16 -4.62 -7.85
C SER A 48 18.15 -5.50 -8.61
N SER A 49 18.28 -5.26 -9.91
CA SER A 49 19.19 -6.00 -10.80
C SER A 49 20.66 -5.84 -10.39
N HIS A 50 21.07 -4.64 -9.98
CA HIS A 50 22.46 -4.38 -9.56
C HIS A 50 22.81 -4.94 -8.17
N ASN A 51 21.81 -5.24 -7.33
CA ASN A 51 22.02 -5.71 -5.95
C ASN A 51 21.58 -7.17 -5.73
N SER A 52 21.20 -7.89 -6.81
CA SER A 52 20.71 -9.29 -6.74
C SER A 52 19.55 -9.47 -5.75
N ALA A 53 18.72 -8.43 -5.58
CA ALA A 53 17.51 -8.50 -4.75
C ALA A 53 16.34 -9.04 -5.57
N LEU A 54 15.38 -9.71 -4.92
CA LEU A 54 14.12 -10.06 -5.57
C LEU A 54 13.39 -8.79 -5.97
N ASN A 55 12.97 -8.74 -7.23
CA ASN A 55 12.28 -7.60 -7.79
C ASN A 55 10.75 -7.81 -7.69
N PRO A 56 10.02 -7.02 -6.88
CA PRO A 56 8.56 -7.19 -6.73
C PRO A 56 7.82 -7.00 -8.06
N PHE A 57 8.41 -6.29 -9.03
CA PHE A 57 7.81 -6.11 -10.35
C PHE A 57 7.85 -7.35 -11.24
N ASP A 58 8.50 -8.44 -10.81
CA ASP A 58 8.45 -9.74 -11.49
C ASP A 58 7.09 -10.43 -11.28
N VAL A 59 6.40 -10.13 -10.17
CA VAL A 59 5.08 -10.66 -9.84
C VAL A 59 3.96 -9.62 -9.97
N ILE A 60 4.28 -8.34 -10.18
CA ILE A 60 3.28 -7.31 -10.49
C ILE A 60 3.03 -7.31 -12.00
N PRO A 61 1.80 -7.55 -12.48
CA PRO A 61 1.53 -7.56 -13.90
C PRO A 61 1.78 -6.18 -14.54
N ASN A 62 1.92 -6.17 -15.86
CA ASN A 62 2.02 -4.93 -16.62
C ASN A 62 0.65 -4.52 -17.17
N LEU A 63 0.16 -3.36 -16.75
CA LEU A 63 -1.07 -2.77 -17.26
C LEU A 63 -0.77 -1.62 -18.22
N ASN A 64 -1.66 -1.43 -19.20
CA ASN A 64 -1.65 -0.27 -20.07
C ASN A 64 -2.60 0.81 -19.54
N PHE A 65 -2.26 2.07 -19.82
CA PHE A 65 -3.00 3.25 -19.39
C PHE A 65 -3.28 4.15 -20.59
N LYS A 66 -4.43 4.84 -20.57
CA LYS A 66 -4.75 5.92 -21.52
C LYS A 66 -5.30 7.10 -20.74
N ILE A 67 -4.52 8.17 -20.67
CA ILE A 67 -4.90 9.41 -20.00
C ILE A 67 -5.25 10.42 -21.09
N THR A 68 -6.48 10.92 -21.05
CA THR A 68 -7.02 11.91 -21.99
C THR A 68 -7.66 13.05 -21.20
N ASN A 69 -8.04 14.13 -21.89
CA ASN A 69 -8.76 15.24 -21.23
C ASN A 69 -10.11 14.81 -20.65
N ASP A 70 -10.73 13.77 -21.22
CA ASP A 70 -12.10 13.36 -20.88
C ASP A 70 -12.15 12.12 -19.98
N TYR A 71 -11.12 11.25 -20.04
CA TYR A 71 -11.10 9.98 -19.33
C TYR A 71 -9.69 9.59 -18.87
N ASN A 72 -9.63 8.97 -17.69
CA ASN A 72 -8.50 8.19 -17.23
C ASN A 72 -8.85 6.70 -17.35
N LEU A 73 -8.19 6.00 -18.26
CA LEU A 73 -8.48 4.59 -18.51
C LEU A 73 -7.32 3.71 -18.05
N ILE A 74 -7.65 2.64 -17.35
CA ILE A 74 -6.76 1.54 -17.00
C ILE A 74 -7.22 0.27 -17.72
N GLN A 75 -6.27 -0.52 -18.20
CA GLN A 75 -6.57 -1.80 -18.83
C GLN A 75 -7.35 -2.69 -17.86
N ASN A 76 -8.48 -3.23 -18.34
CA ASN A 76 -9.24 -4.23 -17.62
C ASN A 76 -8.39 -5.50 -17.48
N TYR A 77 -8.04 -5.83 -16.24
CA TYR A 77 -7.22 -6.99 -15.93
C TYR A 77 -8.09 -8.18 -15.52
N LYS A 78 -7.80 -9.36 -16.05
CA LYS A 78 -8.47 -10.59 -15.61
C LYS A 78 -7.85 -11.03 -14.30
N GLU A 79 -8.68 -11.14 -13.26
CA GLU A 79 -8.21 -11.56 -11.95
C GLU A 79 -7.39 -12.86 -12.01
N PRO A 80 -6.28 -12.94 -11.24
CA PRO A 80 -5.46 -14.14 -11.17
C PRO A 80 -6.26 -15.29 -10.54
N LEU A 81 -5.94 -16.52 -10.95
CA LEU A 81 -6.63 -17.72 -10.48
C LEU A 81 -6.04 -18.14 -9.13
N LEU A 82 -6.89 -18.30 -8.11
CA LEU A 82 -6.47 -18.95 -6.87
C LEU A 82 -6.34 -20.46 -7.13
N LEU A 83 -5.09 -20.94 -7.16
CA LEU A 83 -4.78 -22.36 -7.26
C LEU A 83 -4.54 -22.94 -5.86
N ASN A 84 -4.94 -24.19 -5.65
CA ASN A 84 -4.74 -24.90 -4.40
C ASN A 84 -3.33 -25.51 -4.33
N ARG A 85 -2.30 -24.69 -4.53
CA ARG A 85 -0.89 -25.08 -4.35
C ARG A 85 -0.20 -24.20 -3.33
N LYS A 86 0.79 -24.79 -2.65
CA LYS A 86 1.68 -24.03 -1.77
C LYS A 86 2.65 -23.18 -2.61
N LEU A 87 3.03 -22.03 -2.06
CA LEU A 87 4.06 -21.18 -2.64
C LEU A 87 5.44 -21.80 -2.46
N SER A 88 6.31 -21.62 -3.45
CA SER A 88 7.73 -21.88 -3.35
C SER A 88 8.43 -20.84 -2.47
N GLU A 89 9.66 -21.13 -2.03
CA GLU A 89 10.44 -20.22 -1.19
C GLU A 89 10.70 -18.87 -1.89
N CYS A 90 10.96 -18.90 -3.20
CA CYS A 90 11.16 -17.70 -4.02
C CYS A 90 9.87 -16.87 -4.13
N GLU A 91 8.72 -17.51 -4.36
CA GLU A 91 7.40 -16.85 -4.40
C GLU A 91 7.05 -16.17 -3.07
N VAL A 92 7.37 -16.82 -1.95
CA VAL A 92 7.23 -16.21 -0.61
C VAL A 92 8.16 -15.00 -0.44
N GLY A 93 9.37 -15.05 -1.00
CA GLY A 93 10.27 -13.90 -1.04
C GLY A 93 9.70 -12.71 -1.81
N TYR A 94 9.02 -12.95 -2.93
CA TYR A 94 8.34 -11.89 -3.68
C TYR A 94 7.22 -11.21 -2.89
N LEU A 95 6.49 -11.93 -2.02
CA LEU A 95 5.53 -11.33 -1.10
C LEU A 95 6.21 -10.35 -0.12
N GLY A 96 7.36 -10.73 0.42
CA GLY A 96 8.16 -9.86 1.30
C GLY A 96 8.67 -8.61 0.59
N ALA A 97 9.22 -8.75 -0.61
CA ALA A 97 9.67 -7.62 -1.42
C ALA A 97 8.50 -6.69 -1.84
N PHE A 98 7.34 -7.27 -2.14
CA PHE A 98 6.14 -6.51 -2.45
C PHE A 98 5.64 -5.71 -1.24
N LEU A 99 5.53 -6.35 -0.07
CA LEU A 99 5.17 -5.66 1.18
C LEU A 99 6.12 -4.50 1.44
N SER A 100 7.42 -4.73 1.30
CA SER A 100 8.45 -3.71 1.48
C SER A 100 8.28 -2.52 0.54
N LEU A 101 8.01 -2.76 -0.75
CA LEU A 101 7.71 -1.71 -1.72
C LEU A 101 6.49 -0.87 -1.27
N MET A 102 5.39 -1.52 -0.90
CA MET A 102 4.17 -0.81 -0.47
C MET A 102 4.39 -0.04 0.83
N THR A 103 5.09 -0.63 1.80
CA THR A 103 5.42 0.01 3.08
C THR A 103 6.30 1.23 2.87
N TRP A 104 7.38 1.12 2.08
CA TRP A 104 8.34 2.20 1.85
C TRP A 104 7.70 3.40 1.12
N PHE A 105 6.88 3.12 0.10
CA PHE A 105 6.13 4.17 -0.60
C PHE A 105 4.96 4.71 0.22
N GLY A 106 4.69 4.19 1.41
CA GLY A 106 3.58 4.64 2.24
C GLY A 106 2.22 4.38 1.58
N ILE A 107 2.06 3.28 0.84
CA ILE A 107 0.79 2.92 0.19
C ILE A 107 -0.10 2.22 1.21
N SER A 108 -1.20 2.87 1.58
CA SER A 108 -2.19 2.35 2.53
C SER A 108 -3.43 1.82 1.81
N ASP A 109 -4.42 1.35 2.58
CA ASP A 109 -5.72 0.87 2.07
C ASP A 109 -5.63 -0.36 1.13
N LEU A 110 -4.59 -1.19 1.27
CA LEU A 110 -4.41 -2.42 0.50
C LEU A 110 -5.10 -3.62 1.16
N HIS A 111 -6.37 -3.46 1.50
CA HIS A 111 -7.22 -4.54 1.98
C HIS A 111 -7.56 -5.55 0.85
N LYS A 112 -8.20 -6.66 1.19
CA LYS A 112 -8.46 -7.79 0.28
C LYS A 112 -9.24 -7.42 -1.00
N GLU A 113 -10.06 -6.38 -0.98
CA GLU A 113 -10.73 -5.91 -2.20
C GLU A 113 -9.77 -5.18 -3.15
N ASN A 114 -8.76 -4.50 -2.59
CA ASN A 114 -7.79 -3.67 -3.30
C ASN A 114 -6.51 -4.41 -3.69
N VAL A 115 -6.40 -5.71 -3.41
CA VAL A 115 -5.27 -6.52 -3.87
C VAL A 115 -5.77 -7.86 -4.38
N LYS A 116 -5.41 -8.19 -5.63
CA LYS A 116 -5.71 -9.48 -6.25
C LYS A 116 -4.43 -10.29 -6.30
N ILE A 117 -4.45 -11.47 -5.67
CA ILE A 117 -3.29 -12.36 -5.61
C ILE A 117 -3.70 -13.74 -6.08
N GLY A 118 -2.87 -14.36 -6.91
CA GLY A 118 -3.09 -15.72 -7.37
C GLY A 118 -2.05 -16.08 -8.41
N PHE A 119 -2.45 -16.91 -9.37
CA PHE A 119 -1.57 -17.39 -10.43
C PHE A 119 -2.14 -17.05 -11.80
N ASN A 120 -1.24 -16.73 -12.72
CA ASN A 120 -1.61 -16.55 -14.11
C ASN A 120 -1.78 -17.88 -14.84
N ARG A 121 -2.11 -17.82 -16.13
CA ARG A 121 -2.30 -19.01 -16.98
C ARG A 121 -1.03 -19.84 -17.17
N ALA A 122 0.14 -19.28 -16.87
CA ALA A 122 1.43 -19.94 -16.90
C ALA A 122 1.87 -20.45 -15.50
N ASP A 123 0.96 -20.46 -14.52
CA ASP A 123 1.22 -20.88 -13.13
C ASP A 123 2.28 -20.03 -12.41
N GLN A 124 2.42 -18.76 -12.81
CA GLN A 124 3.31 -17.80 -12.14
C GLN A 124 2.50 -16.96 -11.16
N LEU A 125 3.06 -16.73 -9.96
CA LEU A 125 2.48 -15.84 -8.95
C LEU A 125 2.28 -14.44 -9.54
N GLU A 126 1.10 -13.88 -9.34
CA GLU A 126 0.77 -12.49 -9.65
C GLU A 126 0.16 -11.79 -8.44
N ILE A 127 0.60 -10.56 -8.22
CA ILE A 127 0.11 -9.64 -7.19
C ILE A 127 -0.28 -8.35 -7.88
N LEU A 128 -1.57 -8.07 -7.95
CA LEU A 128 -2.12 -6.86 -8.54
C LEU A 128 -2.69 -5.97 -7.42
N PRO A 129 -1.93 -4.95 -6.96
CA PRO A 129 -2.51 -3.86 -6.20
C PRO A 129 -3.43 -3.04 -7.12
N LEU A 130 -4.66 -2.83 -6.66
CA LEU A 130 -5.67 -1.99 -7.27
C LEU A 130 -5.81 -0.72 -6.44
N ASP A 131 -6.36 0.32 -7.06
CA ASP A 131 -6.76 1.55 -6.36
C ASP A 131 -5.61 2.19 -5.56
N ILE A 132 -4.39 2.13 -6.11
CA ILE A 132 -3.22 2.82 -5.54
C ILE A 132 -3.45 4.33 -5.64
N GLU A 133 -3.95 4.95 -4.58
CA GLU A 133 -4.24 6.39 -4.55
C GLU A 133 -3.89 7.10 -3.25
N THR A 134 -3.43 6.34 -2.26
CA THR A 134 -3.01 6.80 -0.94
C THR A 134 -1.49 6.67 -0.72
N PRO A 135 -0.59 6.99 -1.69
CA PRO A 135 0.83 6.91 -1.44
C PRO A 135 1.32 7.96 -0.44
N PHE A 136 2.52 7.70 0.08
CA PHE A 136 3.31 8.53 0.97
C PHE A 136 2.64 8.83 2.32
N CYS A 137 1.90 7.86 2.84
CA CYS A 137 1.58 7.77 4.26
C CYS A 137 2.85 7.54 5.08
N SER A 138 2.88 8.07 6.31
CA SER A 138 4.03 7.98 7.21
C SER A 138 4.02 6.66 7.98
N HIS A 139 4.13 5.54 7.28
CA HIS A 139 4.14 4.23 7.94
C HIS A 139 5.31 4.08 8.91
N ILE A 140 5.00 3.55 10.08
CA ILE A 140 5.87 3.11 11.15
C ILE A 140 5.96 1.57 11.11
N LEU A 141 4.86 0.90 10.75
CA LEU A 141 4.77 -0.56 10.64
C LEU A 141 4.21 -1.02 9.28
N PRO A 142 4.61 -2.22 8.80
CA PRO A 142 4.08 -2.77 7.55
C PRO A 142 2.58 -3.06 7.60
N SER A 143 1.98 -3.34 8.76
CA SER A 143 0.52 -3.52 8.90
C SER A 143 -0.32 -2.30 8.51
N GLU A 144 0.25 -1.08 8.54
CA GLU A 144 -0.45 0.14 8.12
C GLU A 144 -0.75 0.16 6.61
N THR A 145 -0.10 -0.71 5.84
CA THR A 145 -0.47 -0.96 4.44
C THR A 145 -1.82 -1.66 4.29
N TRP A 146 -2.29 -2.37 5.32
CA TRP A 146 -3.39 -3.34 5.28
C TRP A 146 -3.13 -4.62 4.46
N LEU A 147 -1.89 -4.88 4.05
CA LEU A 147 -1.52 -6.18 3.48
C LEU A 147 -1.45 -7.28 4.54
N ILE A 148 -0.91 -6.96 5.71
CA ILE A 148 -0.88 -7.83 6.89
C ILE A 148 -1.66 -7.17 8.04
N PRO A 149 -2.25 -7.94 8.96
CA PRO A 149 -3.03 -7.36 10.06
C PRO A 149 -2.12 -6.64 11.05
N PRO A 150 -2.59 -5.54 11.66
CA PRO A 150 -1.96 -5.03 12.87
C PRO A 150 -2.17 -6.05 13.99
N ILE A 151 -1.30 -6.02 15.00
CA ILE A 151 -1.27 -7.00 16.11
C ILE A 151 -2.64 -7.18 16.79
N THR A 152 -3.50 -6.16 16.76
CA THR A 152 -4.78 -6.12 17.49
C THR A 152 -6.03 -6.46 16.69
N ASP A 153 -5.97 -6.55 15.35
CA ASP A 153 -7.19 -6.55 14.51
C ASP A 153 -7.42 -7.81 13.65
N ASN A 154 -8.65 -7.86 13.10
CA ASN A 154 -9.19 -8.90 12.26
C ASN A 154 -8.30 -9.23 11.05
N VAL A 155 -7.81 -10.47 11.00
CA VAL A 155 -7.00 -11.02 9.92
C VAL A 155 -7.75 -11.02 8.56
N ASN A 156 -9.09 -11.13 8.57
CA ASN A 156 -9.92 -11.45 7.40
C ASN A 156 -10.23 -10.28 6.42
N ILE A 157 -9.60 -9.12 6.60
CA ILE A 157 -9.75 -7.97 5.70
C ILE A 157 -8.46 -7.60 4.99
N CYS A 158 -7.32 -8.14 5.42
CA CYS A 158 -6.02 -7.75 4.90
C CYS A 158 -5.74 -8.34 3.52
N GLY A 159 -4.96 -7.64 2.68
CA GLY A 159 -4.65 -8.07 1.32
C GLY A 159 -3.98 -9.45 1.22
N PHE A 160 -3.22 -9.86 2.24
CA PHE A 160 -2.55 -11.18 2.29
C PHE A 160 -3.32 -12.25 3.06
N ASP A 161 -4.57 -12.02 3.47
CA ASP A 161 -5.33 -13.00 4.25
C ASP A 161 -5.46 -14.35 3.53
N GLU A 162 -5.87 -14.34 2.26
CA GLU A 162 -6.03 -15.56 1.48
C GLU A 162 -4.70 -16.22 1.13
N ILE A 163 -3.64 -15.43 0.87
CA ILE A 163 -2.34 -15.98 0.47
C ILE A 163 -1.59 -16.60 1.64
N LYS A 164 -1.85 -16.18 2.88
CA LYS A 164 -1.28 -16.79 4.09
C LYS A 164 -1.49 -18.30 4.13
N LYS A 165 -2.67 -18.76 3.68
CA LYS A 165 -3.03 -20.18 3.61
C LYS A 165 -2.15 -20.97 2.63
N LEU A 166 -1.55 -20.30 1.64
CA LEU A 166 -0.66 -20.91 0.64
C LEU A 166 0.82 -20.92 1.07
N ILE A 167 1.17 -20.19 2.13
CA ILE A 167 2.53 -20.20 2.68
C ILE A 167 2.74 -21.48 3.50
N ASN A 168 3.92 -22.08 3.41
CA ASN A 168 4.36 -23.14 4.31
C ASN A 168 4.97 -22.51 5.55
N VAL A 169 4.49 -22.89 6.74
CA VAL A 169 4.99 -22.40 8.03
C VAL A 169 6.26 -23.18 8.43
N GLU A 170 7.21 -23.29 7.51
CA GLU A 170 8.57 -23.79 7.80
C GLU A 170 9.54 -22.63 7.84
N ALA A 171 10.60 -22.79 8.63
CA ALA A 171 11.55 -21.72 8.94
C ALA A 171 12.16 -21.03 7.70
N LYS A 172 12.44 -21.80 6.63
CA LYS A 172 13.01 -21.26 5.38
C LYS A 172 12.06 -20.30 4.63
N PHE A 173 10.74 -20.56 4.65
CA PHE A 173 9.78 -19.68 3.97
C PHE A 173 9.58 -18.39 4.76
N ILE A 174 9.49 -18.50 6.10
CA ILE A 174 9.41 -17.34 6.99
C ILE A 174 10.65 -16.46 6.83
N LYS A 175 11.83 -17.09 6.83
CA LYS A 175 13.10 -16.43 6.52
C LYS A 175 13.05 -15.73 5.16
N SER A 176 12.62 -16.41 4.10
CA SER A 176 12.55 -15.84 2.75
C SER A 176 11.66 -14.59 2.71
N PHE A 177 10.50 -14.63 3.36
CA PHE A 177 9.59 -13.48 3.46
C PHE A 177 10.29 -12.31 4.17
N ILE A 178 10.71 -12.52 5.43
CA ILE A 178 11.25 -11.44 6.28
C ILE A 178 12.52 -10.87 5.67
N LYS A 179 13.45 -11.74 5.24
CA LYS A 179 14.70 -11.32 4.63
C LYS A 179 14.46 -10.51 3.36
N SER A 180 13.53 -10.93 2.49
CA SER A 180 13.21 -10.19 1.27
C SER A 180 12.57 -8.83 1.57
N TYR A 181 11.71 -8.76 2.59
CA TYR A 181 11.17 -7.49 3.06
C TYR A 181 12.29 -6.53 3.51
N LEU A 182 13.19 -6.99 4.38
CA LEU A 182 14.30 -6.19 4.92
C LEU A 182 15.32 -5.80 3.84
N ASP A 183 15.76 -6.75 3.00
CA ASP A 183 16.71 -6.50 1.91
C ASP A 183 16.16 -5.45 0.94
N PHE A 184 14.88 -5.57 0.56
CA PHE A 184 14.27 -4.65 -0.39
C PHE A 184 14.02 -3.27 0.24
N TYR A 185 13.71 -3.20 1.53
CA TYR A 185 13.51 -1.92 2.22
C TYR A 185 14.83 -1.16 2.29
N LEU A 186 15.91 -1.84 2.68
CA LEU A 186 17.27 -1.28 2.69
C LEU A 186 17.74 -0.86 1.29
N LEU A 187 17.36 -1.61 0.25
CA LEU A 187 17.65 -1.24 -1.13
C LEU A 187 16.98 0.08 -1.51
N LEU A 188 15.69 0.25 -1.19
CA LEU A 188 14.96 1.50 -1.46
C LEU A 188 15.57 2.65 -0.66
N GLU A 189 15.87 2.46 0.63
CA GLU A 189 16.50 3.48 1.47
C GLU A 189 17.88 3.92 0.95
N LYS A 190 18.72 2.98 0.52
CA LYS A 190 20.02 3.27 -0.07
C LYS A 190 19.90 4.15 -1.33
N ASN A 191 18.78 4.04 -2.04
CA ASN A 191 18.50 4.79 -3.28
C ASN A 191 17.43 5.88 -3.09
N ALA A 192 17.06 6.22 -1.86
CA ALA A 192 15.95 7.13 -1.56
C ALA A 192 16.09 8.48 -2.27
N ILE A 193 17.31 9.04 -2.31
CA ILE A 193 17.59 10.33 -2.97
C ILE A 193 17.25 10.30 -4.47
N ALA A 194 17.59 9.20 -5.15
CA ALA A 194 17.30 9.06 -6.58
C ALA A 194 15.80 8.92 -6.83
N ILE A 195 15.11 8.17 -5.97
CA ILE A 195 13.64 8.03 -6.01
C ILE A 195 12.98 9.38 -5.75
N GLU A 196 13.37 10.11 -4.70
CA GLU A 196 12.82 11.43 -4.38
C GLU A 196 13.02 12.44 -5.51
N SER A 197 14.21 12.45 -6.12
CA SER A 197 14.52 13.36 -7.21
C SER A 197 13.54 13.17 -8.39
N TYR A 198 13.09 11.94 -8.63
CA TYR A 198 12.08 11.67 -9.68
C TYR A 198 10.77 12.40 -9.41
N PHE A 199 10.23 12.34 -8.18
CA PHE A 199 8.96 12.98 -7.85
C PHE A 199 9.06 14.51 -7.72
N LEU A 200 10.21 15.02 -7.27
CA LEU A 200 10.42 16.47 -7.08
C LEU A 200 10.67 17.22 -8.39
N CYS A 201 11.22 16.56 -9.41
CA CYS A 201 11.52 17.21 -10.70
C CYS A 201 10.30 17.28 -11.65
N ASP A 202 9.27 16.49 -11.41
CA ASP A 202 8.08 16.45 -12.27
C ASP A 202 6.93 17.30 -11.71
N LYS A 203 6.61 18.39 -12.42
CA LYS A 203 5.53 19.32 -12.05
C LYS A 203 4.13 18.71 -12.14
N GLN A 204 3.94 17.69 -12.97
CA GLN A 204 2.66 16.99 -13.08
C GLN A 204 2.45 16.15 -11.83
N ILE A 205 3.44 15.32 -11.49
CA ILE A 205 3.42 14.49 -10.29
C ILE A 205 3.21 15.33 -9.02
N SER A 206 3.85 16.49 -8.91
CA SER A 206 3.78 17.29 -7.69
C SER A 206 2.39 17.86 -7.38
N ASN A 207 1.54 18.05 -8.39
CA ASN A 207 0.18 18.57 -8.25
C ASN A 207 -0.90 17.49 -8.31
N GLU A 208 -0.52 16.24 -8.52
CA GLU A 208 -1.45 15.14 -8.65
C GLU A 208 -2.17 14.87 -7.31
N PRO A 209 -3.51 14.68 -7.30
CA PRO A 209 -4.25 14.36 -6.09
C PRO A 209 -3.79 13.04 -5.46
N ILE A 210 -3.39 13.09 -4.19
CA ILE A 210 -3.15 11.94 -3.33
C ILE A 210 -4.32 11.82 -2.38
N ARG A 211 -5.10 10.74 -2.45
CA ARG A 211 -6.27 10.54 -1.59
C ARG A 211 -5.86 10.55 -0.13
N VAL A 212 -6.70 11.19 0.67
CA VAL A 212 -6.60 11.26 2.12
C VAL A 212 -7.86 10.65 2.70
N ILE A 213 -7.70 9.58 3.49
CA ILE A 213 -8.81 8.91 4.17
C ILE A 213 -8.94 9.51 5.57
N LEU A 214 -9.97 10.34 5.77
CA LEU A 214 -10.25 10.94 7.09
C LEU A 214 -11.05 10.01 7.99
N ARG A 215 -11.85 9.12 7.40
CA ARG A 215 -12.76 8.19 8.07
C ARG A 215 -12.97 6.95 7.21
N ASN A 216 -13.36 5.84 7.83
CA ASN A 216 -13.71 4.61 7.12
C ASN A 216 -14.87 4.85 6.16
N THR A 217 -14.71 4.44 4.90
CA THR A 217 -15.74 4.53 3.84
C THR A 217 -17.07 3.90 4.26
N ASN A 218 -17.03 2.77 4.97
CA ASN A 218 -18.23 2.06 5.42
C ASN A 218 -19.06 2.91 6.40
N ASP A 219 -18.44 3.78 7.21
CA ASP A 219 -19.18 4.66 8.11
C ASP A 219 -20.03 5.67 7.32
N TYR A 220 -19.47 6.25 6.26
CA TYR A 220 -20.22 7.13 5.37
C TYR A 220 -21.34 6.39 4.64
N GLN A 221 -21.07 5.16 4.17
CA GLN A 221 -22.10 4.37 3.52
C GLN A 221 -23.26 4.05 4.47
N LEU A 222 -22.96 3.58 5.68
CA LEU A 222 -23.98 3.33 6.70
C LEU A 222 -24.72 4.60 7.09
N HIS A 223 -24.06 5.76 7.06
CA HIS A 223 -24.69 7.05 7.30
C HIS A 223 -25.69 7.42 6.20
N LEU A 224 -25.30 7.32 4.92
CA LEU A 224 -26.18 7.56 3.77
C LEU A 224 -27.39 6.60 3.75
N GLU A 225 -27.18 5.36 4.20
CA GLU A 225 -28.23 4.35 4.35
C GLU A 225 -29.11 4.56 5.60
N ASN A 226 -28.89 5.63 6.38
CA ASN A 226 -29.56 5.93 7.65
C ASN A 226 -29.45 4.81 8.70
N LYS A 227 -28.39 4.00 8.63
CA LYS A 227 -28.10 2.92 9.60
C LYS A 227 -27.33 3.43 10.81
N ILE A 228 -26.48 4.45 10.62
CA ILE A 228 -25.77 5.15 11.69
C ILE A 228 -25.86 6.67 11.50
N LYS A 229 -25.61 7.44 12.56
CA LYS A 229 -25.44 8.89 12.48
C LYS A 229 -24.01 9.25 12.86
N ILE A 230 -23.30 9.93 11.96
CA ILE A 230 -22.00 10.54 12.28
C ILE A 230 -22.28 11.91 12.91
N GLU A 231 -21.94 12.09 14.19
CA GLU A 231 -22.29 13.31 14.93
C GLU A 231 -21.35 14.49 14.67
N ASN A 232 -20.11 14.21 14.27
CA ASN A 232 -19.03 15.18 14.15
C ASN A 232 -18.52 15.31 12.71
N LEU A 233 -19.43 15.47 11.76
CA LEU A 233 -19.08 15.72 10.36
C LEU A 233 -18.39 17.08 10.22
N LEU A 234 -17.32 17.12 9.42
CA LEU A 234 -16.79 18.33 8.84
C LEU A 234 -17.83 18.93 7.89
N TYR A 235 -17.79 20.25 7.72
CA TYR A 235 -18.63 20.94 6.72
C TYR A 235 -18.46 20.31 5.33
N GLU A 236 -17.24 19.97 4.96
CA GLU A 236 -16.88 19.37 3.67
C GLU A 236 -17.38 17.91 3.53
N GLU A 237 -17.43 17.14 4.62
CA GLU A 237 -18.06 15.82 4.63
C GLU A 237 -19.57 15.96 4.42
N GLU A 238 -20.22 16.85 5.19
CA GLU A 238 -21.67 17.10 5.11
C GLU A 238 -22.09 17.54 3.71
N ASN A 239 -21.37 18.48 3.10
CA ASN A 239 -21.66 18.95 1.74
C ASN A 239 -21.60 17.84 0.68
N GLN A 240 -20.68 16.88 0.84
CA GLN A 240 -20.55 15.74 -0.08
C GLN A 240 -21.66 14.71 0.17
N LEU A 241 -21.93 14.41 1.43
CA LEU A 241 -23.00 13.48 1.83
C LEU A 241 -24.39 13.97 1.41
N LEU A 242 -24.65 15.28 1.45
CA LEU A 242 -25.89 15.89 0.94
C LEU A 242 -26.10 15.64 -0.57
N ARG A 243 -25.04 15.33 -1.32
CA ARG A 243 -25.09 14.93 -2.73
C ARG A 243 -25.18 13.43 -2.93
N ASN A 244 -25.34 12.66 -1.84
CA ASN A 244 -25.32 11.20 -1.82
C ASN A 244 -23.99 10.62 -2.36
N GLU A 245 -22.88 11.25 -1.96
CA GLU A 245 -21.51 10.88 -2.32
C GLU A 245 -20.74 10.42 -1.08
N ILE A 246 -19.82 9.48 -1.27
CA ILE A 246 -18.81 9.18 -0.25
C ILE A 246 -17.78 10.32 -0.28
N PRO A 247 -17.51 11.00 0.85
CA PRO A 247 -16.55 12.09 0.91
C PRO A 247 -15.17 11.70 0.37
N TYR A 248 -14.63 12.56 -0.51
CA TYR A 248 -13.32 12.38 -1.13
C TYR A 248 -12.44 13.58 -0.77
N PHE A 249 -11.36 13.29 -0.05
CA PHE A 249 -10.34 14.26 0.30
C PHE A 249 -9.03 13.89 -0.36
N PHE A 250 -8.21 14.89 -0.65
CA PHE A 250 -6.90 14.68 -1.22
C PHE A 250 -5.92 15.77 -0.81
N ARG A 251 -4.64 15.50 -1.00
CA ARG A 251 -3.55 16.48 -0.87
C ARG A 251 -2.72 16.49 -2.14
N LYS A 252 -1.73 17.38 -2.20
CA LYS A 252 -0.74 17.43 -3.28
C LYS A 252 0.66 17.40 -2.68
N LEU A 253 1.65 16.93 -3.43
CA LEU A 253 3.05 16.98 -2.98
C LEU A 253 3.58 18.42 -2.91
N SER A 254 3.10 19.29 -3.80
CA SER A 254 3.45 20.72 -3.82
C SER A 254 2.89 21.50 -2.63
N GLU A 255 1.83 20.99 -1.99
CA GLU A 255 1.11 21.63 -0.89
C GLU A 255 0.87 20.61 0.25
N PRO A 256 1.93 20.06 0.90
CA PRO A 256 1.83 18.86 1.73
C PRO A 256 1.09 19.05 3.06
N ASN A 257 0.89 20.29 3.49
CA ASN A 257 0.20 20.64 4.74
C ASN A 257 -1.26 21.08 4.54
N GLU A 258 -1.79 20.90 3.32
CA GLU A 258 -3.14 21.29 2.96
C GLU A 258 -3.92 20.06 2.50
N VAL A 259 -5.18 19.98 2.92
CA VAL A 259 -6.14 18.96 2.48
C VAL A 259 -7.20 19.66 1.66
N TYR A 260 -7.61 19.06 0.56
CA TYR A 260 -8.58 19.60 -0.38
C TYR A 260 -9.75 18.63 -0.55
N TYR A 261 -10.86 19.20 -1.01
CA TYR A 261 -12.03 18.46 -1.50
C TYR A 261 -12.60 19.19 -2.72
N PHE A 262 -13.46 18.52 -3.49
CA PHE A 262 -14.16 19.15 -4.61
C PHE A 262 -15.48 19.77 -4.15
N GLY A 263 -15.46 21.09 -3.91
CA GLY A 263 -16.64 21.88 -3.57
C GLY A 263 -17.54 22.18 -4.77
N GLN A 264 -16.97 22.19 -5.98
CA GLN A 264 -17.67 22.30 -7.27
C GLN A 264 -17.00 21.39 -8.32
N PRO A 265 -17.66 21.07 -9.45
CA PRO A 265 -17.06 20.26 -10.50
C PRO A 265 -15.71 20.84 -10.95
N ASN A 266 -14.65 20.03 -10.83
CA ASN A 266 -13.27 20.39 -11.20
C ASN A 266 -12.67 21.59 -10.42
N VAL A 267 -13.29 22.02 -9.31
CA VAL A 267 -12.76 23.10 -8.47
C VAL A 267 -12.51 22.56 -7.06
N SER A 268 -11.24 22.45 -6.73
CA SER A 268 -10.78 22.06 -5.39
C SER A 268 -10.80 23.24 -4.42
N GLN A 269 -11.21 23.01 -3.19
CA GLN A 269 -11.16 23.96 -2.08
C GLN A 269 -10.36 23.36 -0.93
N ALA A 270 -9.58 24.19 -0.23
CA ALA A 270 -8.86 23.76 0.96
C ALA A 270 -9.84 23.58 2.13
N VAL A 271 -9.62 22.54 2.92
CA VAL A 271 -10.29 22.26 4.19
C VAL A 271 -9.64 23.09 5.29
N ASP A 272 -10.37 23.48 6.33
CA ASP A 272 -9.76 24.19 7.48
C ASP A 272 -8.69 23.35 8.18
N LYS A 273 -7.42 23.73 7.98
CA LYS A 273 -6.24 23.09 8.59
C LYS A 273 -6.17 23.22 10.11
N ASN A 274 -6.97 24.10 10.73
CA ASN A 274 -7.04 24.20 12.18
C ASN A 274 -8.01 23.17 12.78
N ASN A 275 -8.77 22.46 11.94
CA ASN A 275 -9.62 21.39 12.42
C ASN A 275 -8.77 20.26 13.04
N PRO A 276 -9.09 19.80 14.27
CA PRO A 276 -8.30 18.76 14.94
C PRO A 276 -8.17 17.45 14.14
N LEU A 277 -9.22 17.04 13.42
CA LEU A 277 -9.17 15.84 12.59
C LEU A 277 -8.17 15.99 11.44
N ILE A 278 -8.10 17.18 10.83
CA ILE A 278 -7.16 17.49 9.75
C ILE A 278 -5.73 17.54 10.29
N GLN A 279 -5.51 18.15 11.46
CA GLN A 279 -4.18 18.18 12.10
C GLN A 279 -3.68 16.76 12.42
N LEU A 280 -4.52 15.92 13.03
CA LEU A 280 -4.19 14.53 13.32
C LEU A 280 -3.92 13.72 12.05
N THR A 281 -4.68 13.98 10.98
CA THR A 281 -4.48 13.30 9.69
C THR A 281 -3.15 13.72 9.06
N LEU A 282 -2.85 15.02 9.04
CA LEU A 282 -1.59 15.56 8.51
C LEU A 282 -0.38 15.11 9.34
N GLU A 283 -0.56 14.72 10.60
CA GLU A 283 0.48 14.08 11.42
C GLU A 283 0.80 12.65 10.99
N LYS A 284 -0.21 11.90 10.53
CA LYS A 284 -0.06 10.54 10.03
C LYS A 284 0.43 10.46 8.58
N ILE A 285 0.46 11.58 7.90
CA ILE A 285 0.98 11.72 6.53
C ILE A 285 2.36 12.35 6.62
N SER A 286 3.24 12.08 5.64
CA SER A 286 4.55 12.74 5.64
C SER A 286 4.37 14.26 5.55
N LYS A 287 4.64 14.97 6.66
CA LYS A 287 4.69 16.45 6.71
C LYS A 287 5.83 17.04 5.88
N ARG A 288 6.72 16.19 5.33
CA ARG A 288 7.88 16.62 4.58
C ARG A 288 7.54 16.71 3.09
N PRO A 289 8.15 17.65 2.35
CA PRO A 289 8.21 17.57 0.89
C PRO A 289 9.04 16.35 0.41
N PHE A 290 9.69 15.64 1.33
CA PHE A 290 10.55 14.48 1.09
C PHE A 290 9.76 13.21 1.34
N LEU A 291 9.74 12.34 0.34
CA LEU A 291 9.08 11.02 0.38
C LEU A 291 9.73 10.09 1.40
N ARG A 292 10.97 10.40 1.81
CA ARG A 292 11.75 9.55 2.69
C ARG A 292 11.17 9.50 4.11
N PRO A 293 10.96 8.29 4.67
CA PRO A 293 10.59 8.13 6.06
C PRO A 293 11.64 8.74 7.01
N SER A 294 11.23 9.15 8.20
CA SER A 294 12.15 9.61 9.25
C SER A 294 13.10 8.49 9.66
N LYS A 295 14.22 8.83 10.30
CA LYS A 295 15.15 7.81 10.80
C LYS A 295 14.44 6.84 11.76
N GLU A 296 13.58 7.37 12.61
CA GLU A 296 12.77 6.61 13.56
C GLU A 296 11.79 5.68 12.85
N GLN A 297 11.16 6.14 11.76
CA GLN A 297 10.27 5.31 10.93
C GLN A 297 11.04 4.20 10.21
N ILE A 298 12.20 4.52 9.62
CA ILE A 298 13.08 3.54 8.97
C ILE A 298 13.47 2.46 9.97
N LEU A 299 13.92 2.86 11.16
CA LEU A 299 14.28 1.93 12.21
C LEU A 299 13.07 1.09 12.61
N SER A 300 11.89 1.69 12.85
CA SER A 300 10.70 0.94 13.22
C SER A 300 10.25 -0.06 12.13
N CYS A 301 10.22 0.35 10.86
CA CYS A 301 9.88 -0.54 9.74
C CYS A 301 10.86 -1.70 9.59
N LEU A 302 12.13 -1.52 9.93
CA LEU A 302 13.13 -2.59 9.89
C LEU A 302 13.11 -3.46 11.17
N GLU A 303 12.94 -2.85 12.36
CA GLU A 303 13.05 -3.48 13.69
C GLU A 303 11.74 -4.20 13.98
N ALA A 304 10.71 -3.40 14.19
CA ALA A 304 9.37 -3.86 14.53
C ALA A 304 8.68 -4.49 13.31
N GLY A 305 8.95 -4.02 12.09
CA GLY A 305 8.33 -4.60 10.90
C GLY A 305 8.73 -6.05 10.64
N GLY A 306 10.01 -6.41 10.84
CA GLY A 306 10.43 -7.82 10.76
C GLY A 306 9.74 -8.68 11.82
N LEU A 307 9.62 -8.15 13.04
CA LEU A 307 8.99 -8.84 14.17
C LEU A 307 7.48 -9.02 13.95
N GLU A 308 6.79 -8.01 13.41
CA GLU A 308 5.37 -8.06 13.06
C GLU A 308 5.11 -9.13 12.00
N ILE A 309 5.96 -9.21 10.97
CA ILE A 309 5.87 -10.27 9.96
C ILE A 309 6.11 -11.65 10.57
N LEU A 310 7.11 -11.79 11.45
CA LEU A 310 7.41 -13.04 12.14
C LEU A 310 6.23 -13.51 13.00
N ASP A 311 5.66 -12.61 13.80
CA ASP A 311 4.50 -12.91 14.63
C ASP A 311 3.32 -13.34 13.77
N TRP A 312 2.98 -12.54 12.75
CA TRP A 312 1.88 -12.82 11.83
C TRP A 312 2.02 -14.19 11.16
N LEU A 313 3.19 -14.51 10.59
CA LEU A 313 3.42 -15.79 9.93
C LEU A 313 3.36 -16.98 10.89
N CYS A 314 3.71 -16.76 12.16
CA CYS A 314 3.86 -17.82 13.15
C CYS A 314 2.75 -17.85 14.21
N GLN A 315 1.61 -17.19 13.98
CA GLN A 315 0.49 -17.13 14.94
C GLN A 315 0.03 -18.52 15.45
N GLN A 316 0.18 -19.57 14.63
CA GLN A 316 -0.23 -20.95 14.96
C GLN A 316 0.94 -21.83 15.44
N THR A 317 2.09 -21.24 15.75
CA THR A 317 3.31 -21.97 16.13
C THR A 317 3.80 -21.52 17.51
N ASP A 318 3.88 -22.45 18.45
CA ASP A 318 4.35 -22.20 19.82
C ASP A 318 5.83 -21.79 19.88
N SER A 319 6.65 -22.41 19.02
CA SER A 319 8.07 -22.10 18.92
C SER A 319 8.61 -22.40 17.53
N ILE A 320 9.44 -21.50 17.00
CA ILE A 320 10.19 -21.73 15.77
C ILE A 320 11.53 -21.01 15.84
N GLU A 321 12.55 -21.59 15.24
CA GLU A 321 13.89 -21.04 15.20
C GLU A 321 14.53 -21.28 13.84
N TYR A 322 15.34 -20.32 13.43
CA TYR A 322 16.17 -20.40 12.24
C TYR A 322 17.49 -19.68 12.51
N GLU A 323 18.58 -20.22 11.99
CA GLU A 323 19.87 -19.54 12.01
C GLU A 323 20.69 -19.91 10.78
N ASP A 324 21.25 -18.89 10.13
CA ASP A 324 22.32 -19.04 9.16
C ASP A 324 23.40 -17.96 9.36
N THR A 325 24.33 -17.88 8.41
CA THR A 325 25.45 -16.94 8.48
C THR A 325 25.07 -15.47 8.35
N GLU A 326 23.86 -15.10 7.98
CA GLU A 326 23.42 -13.72 7.77
C GLU A 326 22.15 -13.36 8.55
N PHE A 327 21.33 -14.33 8.89
CA PHE A 327 19.98 -14.12 9.42
C PHE A 327 19.60 -15.24 10.39
N SER A 328 19.08 -14.86 11.54
CA SER A 328 18.45 -15.76 12.48
C SER A 328 17.17 -15.15 13.04
N PHE A 329 16.26 -16.01 13.43
CA PHE A 329 15.10 -15.60 14.22
C PHE A 329 14.72 -16.69 15.20
N ARG A 330 14.06 -16.27 16.26
CA ARG A 330 13.46 -17.16 17.24
C ARG A 330 12.12 -16.61 17.64
N LYS A 331 11.12 -17.46 17.67
CA LYS A 331 9.84 -17.22 18.34
C LYS A 331 9.65 -18.27 19.40
N ASN A 332 9.27 -17.84 20.58
CA ASN A 332 8.67 -18.69 21.62
C ASN A 332 7.45 -17.96 22.20
N LYS A 333 6.81 -18.54 23.23
CA LYS A 333 5.57 -17.96 23.82
C LYS A 333 5.72 -16.53 24.36
N ASN A 334 6.94 -16.13 24.73
CA ASN A 334 7.18 -14.88 25.46
C ASN A 334 8.14 -13.93 24.74
N ASN A 335 8.74 -14.34 23.61
CA ASN A 335 9.82 -13.60 22.98
C ASN A 335 9.83 -13.81 21.45
N LEU A 336 10.01 -12.72 20.73
CA LEU A 336 10.33 -12.66 19.31
C LEU A 336 11.70 -12.00 19.13
N LEU A 337 12.58 -12.69 18.41
CA LEU A 337 13.92 -12.22 18.13
C LEU A 337 14.21 -12.35 16.65
N ILE A 338 14.78 -11.30 16.05
CA ILE A 338 15.36 -11.33 14.71
C ILE A 338 16.76 -10.73 14.79
N HIS A 339 17.73 -11.46 14.27
CA HIS A 339 19.08 -10.96 14.07
C HIS A 339 19.42 -11.04 12.59
N TYR A 340 19.85 -9.92 12.02
CA TYR A 340 20.08 -9.81 10.59
C TYR A 340 21.38 -9.03 10.35
N LYS A 341 22.46 -9.70 9.94
CA LYS A 341 23.83 -9.16 9.94
C LYS A 341 24.07 -7.95 9.06
N LYS A 342 23.24 -7.70 8.04
CA LYS A 342 23.28 -6.43 7.29
C LYS A 342 22.84 -5.24 8.16
N TRP A 343 22.41 -5.53 9.39
CA TRP A 343 21.82 -4.65 10.36
C TRP A 343 22.29 -4.98 11.78
N LEU A 344 22.27 -3.99 12.68
CA LEU A 344 22.60 -4.22 14.09
C LEU A 344 21.45 -4.99 14.78
N HIS A 345 21.80 -5.73 15.83
CA HIS A 345 20.95 -6.63 16.63
C HIS A 345 19.70 -5.93 17.19
N VAL A 346 18.52 -6.54 17.05
CA VAL A 346 17.25 -6.09 17.65
C VAL A 346 16.67 -7.21 18.51
N GLU A 347 16.31 -6.90 19.75
CA GLU A 347 15.68 -7.83 20.71
C GLU A 347 14.49 -7.12 21.38
N THR A 348 13.33 -7.77 21.44
CA THR A 348 12.11 -7.21 22.05
C THR A 348 11.38 -8.26 22.88
N ASP A 349 11.00 -7.91 24.10
CA ASP A 349 10.09 -8.71 24.93
C ASP A 349 8.62 -8.44 24.51
N ILE A 350 7.78 -9.49 24.49
CA ILE A 350 6.35 -9.39 24.12
C ILE A 350 5.50 -8.89 25.28
#